data_AF-A0ABD6WLB6-F1
#
_entry.id   AF-A0ABD6WLB6-F1
#
_cell.length_a   1.000
_cell.length_b   1.000
_cell.length_c   1.000
_cell.angle_alpha   90.00
_cell.angle_beta   90.00
_cell.angle_gamma   90.00
#
_symmetry.space_group_name_H-M   'P 1'
#
loop_
_entity.id
_entity.type
_entity.pdbx_description
1 polymer ?
#
loop_
_entity_poly.entity_id
_entity_poly.type
_entity_poly.pdbx_seq_one_letter_code
_entity_poly.pdbx_strand_id
1 'polypeptide(L)'
;MTSPSPSVPERVQQARSEVSVLAGTTPERRVRPLREAVEHVAAGGSPDPGALLDAVDSLVGLLTRAEVQLSRVERSVRDDLERAATLSDLRTSAQLASAADVAVACAAARSLLLDADDARSAGARHDPAALLVLLLDADSALDAVVSGYREPRAQAERQLLLFEAARTAARLGAESVLLLAAVHGERITAAPRILAEETLGQLDTAVRRAAADPAGALDEARAAADRARSALDEALVDLDGAPPSLRPAAVPGGLPAA
;
A
#
# COMPACT_ATOMS: atom_id res chain seq x y z
N MET A 1 38.84 -0.90 -5.57
CA MET A 1 38.37 0.02 -6.62
C MET A 1 36.86 -0.01 -6.58
N THR A 2 36.22 1.07 -6.14
CA THR A 2 34.75 1.21 -6.21
C THR A 2 34.37 1.55 -7.64
N SER A 3 33.42 0.81 -8.21
CA SER A 3 32.87 1.11 -9.53
C SER A 3 32.32 2.55 -9.54
N PRO A 4 32.49 3.31 -10.64
CA PRO A 4 31.87 4.62 -10.75
C PRO A 4 30.35 4.49 -10.62
N SER A 5 29.72 5.48 -9.96
CA SER A 5 28.27 5.53 -9.85
C SER A 5 27.64 5.59 -11.24
N PRO A 6 26.53 4.86 -11.49
CA PRO A 6 25.88 4.87 -12.79
C PRO A 6 25.37 6.27 -13.13
N SER A 7 25.51 6.63 -14.40
CA SER A 7 24.99 7.88 -14.96
C SER A 7 23.45 7.88 -14.99
N VAL A 8 22.83 9.06 -15.08
CA VAL A 8 21.36 9.18 -15.17
C VAL A 8 20.77 8.36 -16.32
N PRO A 9 21.33 8.37 -17.55
CA PRO A 9 20.81 7.54 -18.63
C PRO A 9 20.86 6.03 -18.34
N GLU A 10 21.92 5.56 -17.69
CA GLU A 10 22.04 4.15 -17.28
C GLU A 10 20.99 3.78 -16.23
N ARG A 11 20.78 4.65 -15.23
CA ARG A 11 19.74 4.46 -14.21
C ARG A 11 18.33 4.45 -14.81
N VAL A 12 18.04 5.34 -15.76
CA VAL A 12 16.75 5.35 -16.48
C VAL A 12 16.54 4.03 -17.23
N GLN A 13 17.56 3.55 -17.93
CA GLN A 13 17.47 2.30 -18.68
C GLN A 13 17.25 1.10 -17.75
N GLN A 14 17.93 1.07 -16.60
CA GLN A 14 17.72 0.07 -15.56
C GLN A 14 16.28 0.13 -15.03
N ALA A 15 15.81 1.31 -14.60
CA ALA A 15 14.46 1.50 -14.08
C ALA A 15 13.38 1.10 -15.10
N ARG A 16 13.55 1.43 -16.39
CA ARG A 16 12.65 0.96 -17.46
C ARG A 16 12.58 -0.56 -17.54
N SER A 17 13.73 -1.24 -17.42
CA SER A 17 13.77 -2.70 -17.49
C SER A 17 13.05 -3.32 -16.29
N GLU A 18 13.25 -2.79 -15.09
CA GLU A 18 12.59 -3.26 -13.86
C GLU A 18 11.08 -3.01 -13.91
N VAL A 19 10.64 -1.81 -14.32
CA VAL A 19 9.23 -1.46 -14.48
C VAL A 19 8.55 -2.32 -15.54
N SER A 20 9.25 -2.65 -16.62
CA SER A 20 8.75 -3.55 -17.67
C SER A 20 8.52 -4.98 -17.14
N VAL A 21 9.42 -5.49 -16.30
CA VAL A 21 9.24 -6.78 -15.62
C VAL A 21 8.03 -6.72 -14.68
N LEU A 22 7.91 -5.67 -13.86
CA LEU A 22 6.78 -5.47 -12.94
C LEU A 22 5.45 -5.36 -13.68
N ALA A 23 5.41 -4.74 -14.86
CA ALA A 23 4.22 -4.65 -15.69
C ALA A 23 3.68 -6.03 -16.14
N GLY A 24 4.52 -7.08 -16.09
CA GLY A 24 4.09 -8.46 -16.33
C GLY A 24 3.27 -9.04 -15.19
N THR A 25 3.53 -8.66 -13.95
CA THR A 25 3.03 -9.34 -12.73
C THR A 25 2.27 -8.43 -11.76
N THR A 26 2.22 -7.13 -12.01
CA THR A 26 1.64 -6.13 -11.12
C THR A 26 0.61 -5.28 -11.88
N PRO A 27 -0.54 -4.91 -11.28
CA PRO A 27 -1.56 -4.13 -11.97
C PRO A 27 -1.12 -2.70 -12.27
N GLU A 28 -1.76 -2.10 -13.29
CA GLU A 28 -1.39 -0.78 -13.80
C GLU A 28 -1.44 0.31 -12.73
N ARG A 29 -2.34 0.23 -11.74
CA ARG A 29 -2.43 1.19 -10.64
C ARG A 29 -1.12 1.33 -9.84
N ARG A 30 -0.29 0.29 -9.79
CA ARG A 30 1.02 0.29 -9.10
C ARG A 30 2.18 0.54 -10.06
N VAL A 31 2.02 0.16 -11.33
CA VAL A 31 3.07 0.29 -12.36
C VAL A 31 3.09 1.70 -12.95
N ARG A 32 1.92 2.34 -13.11
CA ARG A 32 1.76 3.67 -13.72
C ARG A 32 2.62 4.74 -13.03
N PRO A 33 2.62 4.90 -11.68
CA PRO A 33 3.48 5.88 -11.02
C PRO A 33 4.96 5.71 -11.36
N LEU A 34 5.46 4.47 -11.34
CA LEU A 34 6.85 4.15 -11.68
C LEU A 34 7.16 4.48 -13.14
N ARG A 35 6.31 4.00 -14.05
CA ARG A 35 6.45 4.19 -15.49
C ARG A 35 6.46 5.67 -15.85
N GLU A 36 5.50 6.43 -15.35
CA GLU A 36 5.39 7.86 -15.64
C GLU A 36 6.56 8.67 -15.06
N ALA A 37 7.06 8.33 -13.87
CA ALA A 37 8.26 8.95 -13.32
C ALA A 37 9.50 8.69 -14.15
N VAL A 38 9.73 7.44 -14.56
CA VAL A 38 10.88 7.07 -15.39
C VAL A 38 10.83 7.77 -16.75
N GLU A 39 9.67 7.81 -17.40
CA GLU A 39 9.50 8.52 -18.67
C GLU A 39 9.64 10.04 -18.53
N HIS A 40 9.20 10.61 -17.41
CA HIS A 40 9.37 12.03 -17.12
C HIS A 40 10.85 12.41 -16.97
N VAL A 41 11.65 11.58 -16.29
CA VAL A 41 13.11 11.76 -16.21
C VAL A 41 13.76 11.60 -17.58
N ALA A 42 13.37 10.59 -18.35
CA ALA A 42 13.91 10.33 -19.68
C ALA A 42 13.67 11.49 -20.67
N ALA A 43 12.54 12.18 -20.53
CA ALA A 43 12.20 13.37 -21.31
C ALA A 43 12.89 14.65 -20.83
N GLY A 44 13.67 14.59 -19.75
CA GLY A 44 14.32 15.76 -19.14
C GLY A 44 13.34 16.69 -18.41
N GLY A 45 12.18 16.18 -17.99
CA GLY A 45 11.13 16.97 -17.36
C GLY A 45 11.36 17.29 -15.88
N SER A 46 12.24 16.55 -15.20
CA SER A 46 12.49 16.71 -13.77
C SER A 46 13.61 17.72 -13.48
N PRO A 47 13.41 18.68 -12.56
CA PRO A 47 14.49 19.55 -12.07
C PRO A 47 15.52 18.79 -11.21
N ASP A 48 15.13 17.66 -10.61
CA ASP A 48 16.01 16.74 -9.88
C ASP A 48 15.76 15.29 -10.33
N PRO A 49 16.42 14.84 -11.42
CA PRO A 49 16.24 13.49 -11.93
C PRO A 49 16.78 12.42 -10.98
N GLY A 50 17.75 12.76 -10.11
CA GLY A 50 18.34 11.83 -9.16
C GLY A 50 17.35 11.44 -8.07
N ALA A 51 16.75 12.44 -7.41
CA ALA A 51 15.76 12.19 -6.36
C ALA A 51 14.52 11.44 -6.89
N LEU A 52 14.08 11.75 -8.11
CA LEU A 52 12.92 11.07 -8.71
C LEU A 52 13.22 9.59 -9.01
N LEU A 53 14.44 9.27 -9.47
CA LEU A 53 14.87 7.87 -9.65
C LEU A 53 15.06 7.14 -8.31
N ASP A 54 15.57 7.81 -7.27
CA ASP A 54 15.68 7.23 -5.92
C ASP A 54 14.30 6.88 -5.35
N ALA A 55 13.28 7.70 -5.64
CA ALA A 55 11.89 7.43 -5.26
C ALA A 55 11.30 6.23 -6.03
N VAL A 56 11.61 6.08 -7.33
CA VAL A 56 11.26 4.89 -8.13
C VAL A 56 11.89 3.64 -7.52
N ASP A 57 13.19 3.67 -7.24
CA ASP A 57 13.94 2.55 -6.64
C ASP A 57 13.36 2.17 -5.26
N SER A 58 13.01 3.16 -4.44
CA SER A 58 12.34 2.95 -3.14
C SER A 58 11.01 2.22 -3.30
N LEU A 59 10.17 2.67 -4.24
CA LEU A 59 8.84 2.10 -4.46
C LEU A 59 8.90 0.68 -5.06
N VAL A 60 9.86 0.39 -5.95
CA VAL A 60 10.16 -0.97 -6.42
C VAL A 60 10.60 -1.87 -5.25
N GLY A 61 11.46 -1.35 -4.37
CA GLY A 61 11.87 -2.05 -3.15
C GLY A 61 10.71 -2.35 -2.20
N LEU A 62 9.74 -1.44 -2.07
CA LEU A 62 8.52 -1.67 -1.29
C LEU A 62 7.62 -2.73 -1.91
N LEU A 63 7.47 -2.77 -3.23
CA LEU A 63 6.70 -3.81 -3.93
C LEU A 63 7.31 -5.18 -3.66
N THR A 64 8.64 -5.28 -3.84
CA THR A 64 9.37 -6.53 -3.56
C THR A 64 9.23 -6.96 -2.10
N ARG A 65 9.27 -6.02 -1.16
CA ARG A 65 9.05 -6.30 0.26
C ARG A 65 7.63 -6.81 0.52
N ALA A 66 6.62 -6.19 -0.09
CA ALA A 66 5.24 -6.60 0.07
C ALA A 66 5.03 -8.04 -0.40
N GLU A 67 5.58 -8.40 -1.57
CA GLU A 67 5.57 -9.78 -2.08
C GLU A 67 6.16 -10.80 -1.09
N VAL A 68 7.32 -10.48 -0.50
CA VAL A 68 7.95 -11.34 0.50
C VAL A 68 7.10 -11.45 1.78
N GLN A 69 6.42 -10.37 2.16
CA GLN A 69 5.56 -10.34 3.36
C GLN A 69 4.29 -11.17 3.19
N LEU A 70 3.69 -11.23 1.99
CA LEU A 70 2.43 -11.95 1.73
C LEU A 70 2.44 -13.37 2.29
N SER A 71 3.42 -14.18 1.89
CA SER A 71 3.52 -15.59 2.33
C SER A 71 3.60 -15.73 3.86
N ARG A 72 4.23 -14.77 4.55
CA ARG A 72 4.41 -14.82 6.01
C ARG A 72 3.12 -14.43 6.73
N VAL A 73 2.47 -13.35 6.29
CA VAL A 73 1.20 -12.88 6.85
C VAL A 73 0.11 -13.91 6.62
N GLU A 74 0.01 -14.45 5.39
CA GLU A 74 -0.98 -15.44 5.01
C GLU A 74 -0.86 -16.73 5.85
N ARG A 75 0.38 -17.20 6.08
CA ARG A 75 0.61 -18.34 6.99
C ARG A 75 0.15 -18.02 8.40
N SER A 76 0.51 -16.85 8.93
CA SER A 76 0.07 -16.42 10.26
C SER A 76 -1.46 -16.40 10.37
N VAL A 77 -2.17 -15.86 9.39
CA VAL A 77 -3.65 -15.81 9.40
C VAL A 77 -4.25 -17.21 9.33
N ARG A 78 -3.68 -18.13 8.53
CA ARG A 78 -4.15 -19.52 8.46
C ARG A 78 -3.91 -20.27 9.77
N ASP A 79 -2.77 -20.06 10.42
CA ASP A 79 -2.48 -20.65 11.73
C ASP A 79 -3.48 -20.16 12.80
N ASP A 80 -3.86 -18.88 12.76
CA ASP A 80 -4.92 -18.32 13.62
C ASP A 80 -6.29 -18.95 13.35
N LEU A 81 -6.62 -19.16 12.08
CA LEU A 81 -7.89 -19.76 11.67
C LEU A 81 -7.98 -21.23 12.15
N GLU A 82 -6.91 -22.00 12.03
CA GLU A 82 -6.84 -23.38 12.53
C GLU A 82 -6.94 -23.42 14.06
N ARG A 83 -6.28 -22.48 14.74
CA ARG A 83 -6.37 -22.33 16.19
C ARG A 83 -7.79 -21.97 16.64
N ALA A 84 -8.44 -21.02 15.96
CA ALA A 84 -9.82 -20.63 16.24
C ALA A 84 -10.80 -21.80 16.07
N ALA A 85 -10.60 -22.65 15.04
CA ALA A 85 -11.38 -23.87 14.85
C ALA A 85 -11.18 -24.86 16.02
N THR A 86 -9.93 -25.12 16.40
CA THR A 86 -9.60 -26.00 17.54
C THR A 86 -10.23 -25.49 18.84
N LEU A 87 -10.19 -24.17 19.08
CA LEU A 87 -10.81 -23.56 20.25
C LEU A 87 -12.33 -23.68 20.24
N SER A 88 -12.96 -23.59 19.07
CA SER A 88 -14.40 -23.80 18.91
C SER A 88 -14.82 -25.22 19.31
N ASP A 89 -14.03 -26.22 18.94
CA ASP A 89 -14.32 -27.63 19.25
C ASP A 89 -14.19 -27.99 20.74
N LEU A 90 -13.40 -27.21 21.49
CA LEU A 90 -13.16 -27.41 22.92
C LEU A 90 -14.19 -26.72 23.83
N ARG A 91 -15.03 -25.83 23.29
CA ARG A 91 -16.01 -25.08 24.08
C ARG A 91 -17.25 -25.92 24.41
N THR A 92 -17.74 -25.77 25.64
CA THR A 92 -18.96 -26.46 26.11
C THR A 92 -20.23 -25.69 25.73
N SER A 93 -21.39 -26.34 25.76
CA SER A 93 -22.70 -25.73 25.44
C SER A 93 -23.09 -24.54 26.33
N ALA A 94 -22.39 -24.28 27.44
CA ALA A 94 -22.58 -23.08 28.25
C ALA A 94 -21.97 -21.81 27.63
N GLN A 95 -21.19 -21.94 26.54
CA GLN A 95 -20.47 -20.84 25.88
C GLN A 95 -21.03 -20.55 24.46
N LEU A 96 -22.30 -20.87 24.20
CA LEU A 96 -22.92 -20.80 22.86
C LEU A 96 -22.86 -19.42 22.18
N ALA A 97 -23.01 -18.32 22.92
CA ALA A 97 -22.84 -16.97 22.35
C ALA A 97 -21.42 -16.76 21.81
N SER A 98 -20.42 -17.22 22.57
CA SER A 98 -19.01 -17.18 22.18
C SER A 98 -18.68 -18.16 21.04
N ALA A 99 -19.45 -19.23 20.86
CA ALA A 99 -19.28 -20.15 19.72
C ALA A 99 -19.82 -19.55 18.41
N ALA A 100 -20.95 -18.84 18.47
CA ALA A 100 -21.49 -18.12 17.31
C ALA A 100 -20.55 -17.00 16.85
N ASP A 101 -20.01 -16.20 17.78
CA ASP A 101 -19.04 -15.15 17.47
C ASP A 101 -17.78 -15.70 16.81
N VAL A 102 -17.28 -16.85 17.27
CA VAL A 102 -16.13 -17.54 16.64
C VAL A 102 -16.47 -18.06 15.25
N ALA A 103 -17.64 -18.66 15.06
CA ALA A 103 -18.07 -19.12 13.74
C ALA A 103 -18.16 -17.96 12.73
N VAL A 104 -18.69 -16.81 13.16
CA VAL A 104 -18.78 -15.58 12.35
C VAL A 104 -17.39 -15.05 12.01
N ALA A 105 -16.49 -14.94 12.99
CA ALA A 105 -15.11 -14.52 12.79
C ALA A 105 -14.36 -15.43 11.81
N CYS A 106 -14.45 -16.75 11.99
CA CYS A 106 -13.84 -17.75 11.11
C CYS A 106 -14.42 -17.69 9.69
N ALA A 107 -15.73 -17.48 9.55
CA ALA A 107 -16.37 -17.36 8.24
C ALA A 107 -15.91 -16.10 7.51
N ALA A 108 -15.85 -14.95 8.21
CA ALA A 108 -15.34 -13.70 7.66
C ALA A 108 -13.88 -13.83 7.19
N ALA A 109 -13.00 -14.39 8.04
CA ALA A 109 -11.61 -14.59 7.70
C ALA A 109 -11.42 -15.56 6.52
N ARG A 110 -12.21 -16.64 6.45
CA ARG A 110 -12.19 -17.55 5.29
C ARG A 110 -12.63 -16.87 4.00
N SER A 111 -13.68 -16.04 4.06
CA SER A 111 -14.13 -15.27 2.91
C SER A 111 -13.02 -14.36 2.39
N LEU A 112 -12.35 -13.62 3.28
CA LEU A 112 -11.26 -12.71 2.91
C LEU A 112 -10.03 -13.44 2.37
N LEU A 113 -9.73 -14.64 2.88
CA LEU A 113 -8.68 -15.50 2.30
C LEU A 113 -9.05 -15.98 0.90
N LEU A 114 -10.31 -16.34 0.66
CA LEU A 114 -10.81 -16.69 -0.68
C LEU A 114 -10.73 -15.48 -1.62
N ASP A 115 -11.14 -14.29 -1.16
CA ASP A 115 -11.02 -13.05 -1.94
C ASP A 115 -9.55 -12.76 -2.29
N ALA A 116 -8.61 -13.04 -1.39
CA ALA A 116 -7.18 -12.90 -1.65
C ALA A 116 -6.66 -13.93 -2.68
N ASP A 117 -7.12 -15.18 -2.61
CA ASP A 117 -6.79 -16.24 -3.57
C ASP A 117 -7.40 -15.95 -4.96
N ASP A 118 -8.62 -15.43 -5.00
CA ASP A 118 -9.29 -14.98 -6.22
C ASP A 118 -8.58 -13.77 -6.83
N ALA A 119 -8.22 -12.77 -6.02
CA ALA A 119 -7.43 -11.62 -6.49
C ALA A 119 -6.05 -12.02 -7.04
N ARG A 120 -5.47 -13.12 -6.55
CA ARG A 120 -4.21 -13.68 -7.08
C ARG A 120 -4.40 -14.46 -8.38
N SER A 121 -5.58 -15.06 -8.60
CA SER A 121 -5.88 -15.93 -9.74
C SER A 121 -6.62 -15.25 -10.89
N ALA A 122 -7.30 -14.11 -10.64
CA ALA A 122 -8.11 -13.35 -11.60
C ALA A 122 -7.32 -12.73 -12.77
N GLY A 123 -6.01 -12.87 -12.79
CA GLY A 123 -5.14 -12.52 -13.90
C GLY A 123 -3.68 -12.72 -13.49
N ALA A 124 -2.76 -12.67 -14.46
CA ALA A 124 -1.32 -12.80 -14.19
C ALA A 124 -0.75 -11.67 -13.30
N ARG A 125 -1.59 -10.73 -12.82
CA ARG A 125 -1.20 -9.52 -12.12
C ARG A 125 -1.99 -9.36 -10.83
N HIS A 126 -1.33 -9.44 -9.68
CA HIS A 126 -1.93 -9.19 -8.38
C HIS A 126 -1.38 -7.91 -7.74
N ASP A 127 -2.20 -7.20 -6.97
CA ASP A 127 -1.76 -6.02 -6.20
C ASP A 127 -1.29 -6.45 -4.81
N PRO A 128 0.02 -6.49 -4.53
CA PRO A 128 0.50 -6.97 -3.24
C PRO A 128 0.03 -6.12 -2.06
N ALA A 129 -0.20 -4.82 -2.25
CA ALA A 129 -0.75 -3.97 -1.19
C ALA A 129 -2.21 -4.29 -0.91
N ALA A 130 -3.02 -4.54 -1.94
CA ALA A 130 -4.43 -4.92 -1.76
C ALA A 130 -4.54 -6.30 -1.09
N LEU A 131 -3.71 -7.26 -1.49
CA LEU A 131 -3.64 -8.58 -0.85
C LEU A 131 -3.21 -8.47 0.62
N LEU A 132 -2.21 -7.65 0.95
CA LEU A 132 -1.82 -7.42 2.35
C LEU A 132 -2.99 -6.86 3.17
N VAL A 133 -3.77 -5.92 2.62
CA VAL A 133 -4.96 -5.38 3.31
C VAL A 133 -6.01 -6.48 3.56
N LEU A 134 -6.33 -7.31 2.56
CA LEU A 134 -7.26 -8.44 2.75
C LEU A 134 -6.80 -9.40 3.85
N LEU A 135 -5.50 -9.69 3.91
CA LEU A 135 -4.94 -10.53 4.97
C LEU A 135 -4.99 -9.85 6.35
N LEU A 136 -4.78 -8.54 6.41
CA LEU A 136 -4.88 -7.75 7.65
C LEU A 136 -6.32 -7.64 8.16
N ASP A 137 -7.30 -7.60 7.25
CA ASP A 137 -8.72 -7.63 7.58
C ASP A 137 -9.15 -9.01 8.07
N ALA A 138 -8.65 -10.07 7.41
CA ALA A 138 -8.87 -11.45 7.84
C ALA A 138 -8.29 -11.68 9.24
N ASP A 139 -7.12 -11.12 9.52
CA ASP A 139 -6.55 -11.09 10.86
C ASP A 139 -7.44 -10.34 11.86
N SER A 140 -7.88 -9.12 11.51
CA SER A 140 -8.71 -8.30 12.39
C SER A 140 -10.01 -9.02 12.78
N ALA A 141 -10.57 -9.82 11.88
CA ALA A 141 -11.75 -10.65 12.17
C ALA A 141 -11.44 -11.74 13.22
N LEU A 142 -10.22 -12.28 13.23
CA LEU A 142 -9.78 -13.34 14.15
C LEU A 142 -9.20 -12.81 15.48
N ASP A 143 -8.76 -11.56 15.54
CA ASP A 143 -8.00 -11.04 16.68
C ASP A 143 -8.80 -11.10 18.00
N ALA A 144 -10.09 -10.76 17.96
CA ALA A 144 -10.98 -10.87 19.12
C ALA A 144 -11.15 -12.32 19.62
N VAL A 145 -10.95 -13.31 18.75
CA VAL A 145 -11.07 -14.74 19.07
C VAL A 145 -9.78 -15.31 19.64
N VAL A 146 -8.64 -14.95 19.06
CA VAL A 146 -7.37 -15.66 19.28
C VAL A 146 -6.41 -14.89 20.21
N SER A 147 -6.55 -13.57 20.35
CA SER A 147 -5.65 -12.71 21.15
C SER A 147 -5.46 -13.19 22.60
N GLY A 148 -6.51 -13.70 23.24
CA GLY A 148 -6.47 -14.22 24.62
C GLY A 148 -5.75 -15.56 24.80
N TYR A 149 -5.35 -16.23 23.72
CA TYR A 149 -4.78 -17.58 23.74
C TYR A 149 -3.28 -17.64 23.44
N ARG A 150 -2.64 -16.47 23.23
CA ARG A 150 -1.19 -16.38 23.04
C ARG A 150 -0.50 -15.91 24.31
N GLU A 151 0.72 -16.40 24.51
CA GLU A 151 1.63 -15.77 25.45
C GLU A 151 1.92 -14.33 25.01
N PRO A 152 2.06 -13.37 25.94
CA PRO A 152 2.19 -11.95 25.62
C PRO A 152 3.29 -11.62 24.62
N ARG A 153 4.44 -12.31 24.72
CA ARG A 153 5.56 -12.12 23.81
C ARG A 153 5.22 -12.56 22.38
N ALA A 154 4.61 -13.72 22.22
CA ALA A 154 4.21 -14.24 20.91
C ALA A 154 3.12 -13.37 20.27
N GLN A 155 2.21 -12.80 21.06
CA GLN A 155 1.23 -11.82 20.58
C GLN A 155 1.92 -10.54 20.10
N ALA A 156 2.88 -10.00 20.85
CA ALA A 156 3.61 -8.80 20.46
C ALA A 156 4.44 -9.00 19.19
N GLU A 157 5.17 -10.12 19.08
CA GLU A 157 5.96 -10.46 17.87
C GLU A 157 5.05 -10.57 16.63
N ARG A 158 3.86 -11.14 16.79
CA ARG A 158 2.85 -11.23 15.74
C ARG A 158 2.28 -9.87 15.35
N GLN A 159 1.94 -9.03 16.33
CA GLN A 159 1.45 -7.68 16.08
C GLN A 159 2.49 -6.83 15.34
N LEU A 160 3.78 -6.99 15.64
CA LEU A 160 4.86 -6.34 14.91
C LEU A 160 4.96 -6.82 13.46
N LEU A 161 4.80 -8.13 13.20
CA LEU A 161 4.77 -8.67 11.84
C LEU A 161 3.62 -8.05 11.02
N LEU A 162 2.43 -7.96 11.61
CA LEU A 162 1.26 -7.36 10.96
C LEU A 162 1.42 -5.85 10.78
N PHE A 163 2.01 -5.17 11.76
CA PHE A 163 2.30 -3.75 11.70
C PHE A 163 3.24 -3.44 10.53
N GLU A 164 4.30 -4.23 10.36
CA GLU A 164 5.22 -4.07 9.24
C GLU A 164 4.54 -4.30 7.88
N ALA A 165 3.60 -5.24 7.80
CA ALA A 165 2.81 -5.48 6.60
C ALA A 165 1.87 -4.30 6.28
N ALA A 166 1.11 -3.82 7.28
CA ALA A 166 0.23 -2.67 7.15
C ALA A 166 0.99 -1.40 6.75
N ARG A 167 2.16 -1.17 7.37
CA ARG A 167 3.05 -0.08 7.03
C ARG A 167 3.54 -0.17 5.59
N THR A 168 3.94 -1.35 5.10
CA THR A 168 4.34 -1.52 3.69
C THR A 168 3.19 -1.19 2.75
N ALA A 169 1.97 -1.69 3.01
CA ALA A 169 0.80 -1.40 2.18
C ALA A 169 0.47 0.11 2.16
N ALA A 170 0.53 0.77 3.32
CA ALA A 170 0.31 2.20 3.43
C ALA A 170 1.36 3.02 2.69
N ARG A 171 2.65 2.68 2.82
CA ARG A 171 3.73 3.35 2.07
C ARG A 171 3.58 3.15 0.57
N LEU A 172 3.19 1.96 0.11
CA LEU A 172 2.95 1.70 -1.31
C LEU A 172 1.89 2.65 -1.89
N GLY A 173 0.81 2.94 -1.16
CA GLY A 173 -0.19 3.93 -1.58
C GLY A 173 0.34 5.37 -1.54
N ALA A 174 0.87 5.78 -0.39
CA ALA A 174 1.31 7.16 -0.18
C ALA A 174 2.48 7.56 -1.10
N GLU A 175 3.51 6.73 -1.23
CA GLU A 175 4.65 7.01 -2.12
C GLU A 175 4.24 7.00 -3.60
N SER A 176 3.26 6.17 -3.99
CA SER A 176 2.70 6.22 -5.35
C SER A 176 2.05 7.58 -5.64
N VAL A 177 1.29 8.13 -4.69
CA VAL A 177 0.66 9.46 -4.83
C VAL A 177 1.73 10.55 -4.96
N LEU A 178 2.74 10.54 -4.09
CA LEU A 178 3.81 11.53 -4.13
C LEU A 178 4.61 11.45 -5.43
N LEU A 179 4.84 10.24 -5.94
CA LEU A 179 5.52 10.03 -7.21
C LEU A 179 4.70 10.60 -8.39
N LEU A 180 3.39 10.36 -8.42
CA LEU A 180 2.50 10.95 -9.42
C LEU A 180 2.43 12.48 -9.30
N ALA A 181 2.39 13.02 -8.08
CA ALA A 181 2.38 14.45 -7.85
C ALA A 181 3.68 15.13 -8.30
N ALA A 182 4.83 14.48 -8.10
CA ALA A 182 6.12 14.97 -8.59
C ALA A 182 6.17 15.05 -10.12
N VAL A 183 5.50 14.14 -10.83
CA VAL A 183 5.47 14.08 -12.30
C VAL A 183 4.45 15.04 -12.91
N HIS A 184 3.26 15.15 -12.31
CA HIS A 184 2.12 15.84 -12.92
C HIS A 184 1.75 17.17 -12.25
N GLY A 185 2.40 17.52 -11.14
CA GLY A 185 2.23 18.79 -10.46
C GLY A 185 0.78 19.06 -10.07
N GLU A 186 0.21 20.14 -10.61
CA GLU A 186 -1.15 20.61 -10.32
C GLU A 186 -2.27 19.76 -10.91
N ARG A 187 -1.96 18.80 -11.80
CA ARG A 187 -2.98 17.84 -12.26
C ARG A 187 -3.42 16.90 -11.16
N ILE A 188 -2.55 16.64 -10.16
CA ILE A 188 -2.95 15.97 -8.92
C ILE A 188 -3.41 17.05 -7.96
N THR A 189 -4.67 16.97 -7.54
CA THR A 189 -5.25 17.94 -6.61
C THR A 189 -4.54 17.91 -5.25
N ALA A 190 -4.78 18.94 -4.42
CA ALA A 190 -4.10 19.05 -3.13
C ALA A 190 -4.49 17.94 -2.14
N ALA A 191 -5.75 17.48 -2.17
CA ALA A 191 -6.29 16.52 -1.21
C ALA A 191 -5.51 15.19 -1.15
N PRO A 192 -5.31 14.43 -2.26
CA PRO A 192 -4.58 13.17 -2.21
C PRO A 192 -3.11 13.35 -1.77
N ARG A 193 -2.47 14.47 -2.16
CA ARG A 193 -1.08 14.76 -1.77
C ARG A 193 -0.94 14.97 -0.27
N ILE A 194 -1.80 15.83 0.30
CA ILE A 194 -1.81 16.11 1.74
C ILE A 194 -2.06 14.81 2.52
N LEU A 195 -3.04 14.01 2.09
CA LEU A 195 -3.32 12.73 2.73
C LEU A 195 -2.12 11.77 2.67
N ALA A 196 -1.38 11.72 1.56
CA ALA A 196 -0.18 10.90 1.44
C ALA A 196 0.95 11.37 2.37
N GLU A 197 1.23 12.68 2.42
CA GLU A 197 2.25 13.26 3.29
C GLU A 197 1.92 13.03 4.78
N GLU A 198 0.68 13.30 5.18
CA GLU A 198 0.19 13.03 6.53
C GLU A 198 0.29 11.56 6.89
N THR A 199 -0.03 10.67 5.94
CA THR A 199 0.07 9.22 6.14
C THR A 199 1.52 8.81 6.45
N LEU A 200 2.51 9.32 5.68
CA LEU A 200 3.92 9.02 5.94
C LEU A 200 4.38 9.54 7.31
N GLY A 201 4.01 10.78 7.67
CA GLY A 201 4.36 11.36 8.98
C GLY A 201 3.76 10.60 10.17
N GLN A 202 2.55 10.07 10.01
CA GLN A 202 1.90 9.24 11.02
C GLN A 202 2.55 7.86 11.14
N LEU A 203 2.92 7.22 10.02
CA LEU A 203 3.64 5.94 10.05
C LEU A 203 4.98 6.05 10.78
N ASP A 204 5.72 7.14 10.58
CA ASP A 204 6.98 7.38 11.31
C ASP A 204 6.76 7.53 12.82
N THR A 205 5.61 8.06 13.22
CA THR A 205 5.21 8.13 14.62
C THR A 205 4.81 6.76 15.17
N ALA A 206 4.05 5.98 14.41
CA ALA A 206 3.65 4.62 14.79
C ALA A 206 4.86 3.70 15.00
N VAL A 207 5.90 3.82 14.15
CA VAL A 207 7.17 3.06 14.30
C VAL A 207 7.82 3.29 15.66
N ARG A 208 7.86 4.54 16.12
CA ARG A 208 8.45 4.88 17.42
C ARG A 208 7.65 4.30 18.58
N ARG A 209 6.33 4.12 18.41
CA ARG A 209 5.42 3.58 19.43
C ARG A 209 5.34 2.06 19.43
N ALA A 210 5.58 1.41 18.29
CA ALA A 210 5.39 -0.02 18.10
C ALA A 210 6.14 -0.90 19.12
N ALA A 211 7.27 -0.44 19.66
CA ALA A 211 8.01 -1.16 20.70
C ALA A 211 7.29 -1.17 22.07
N ALA A 212 6.51 -0.13 22.37
CA ALA A 212 5.80 0.02 23.64
C ALA A 212 4.32 -0.38 23.52
N ASP A 213 3.71 -0.16 22.37
CA ASP A 213 2.32 -0.48 22.06
C ASP A 213 2.20 -1.02 20.62
N PRO A 214 2.50 -2.32 20.41
CA PRO A 214 2.39 -2.95 19.10
C PRO A 214 0.96 -2.97 18.55
N ALA A 215 -0.04 -3.09 19.44
CA ALA A 215 -1.45 -3.16 19.06
C ALA A 215 -1.93 -1.80 18.54
N GLY A 216 -1.71 -0.72 19.29
CA GLY A 216 -2.08 0.63 18.85
C GLY A 216 -1.31 1.04 17.58
N ALA A 217 -0.04 0.67 17.46
CA ALA A 217 0.73 0.92 16.25
C ALA A 217 0.18 0.17 15.03
N LEU A 218 -0.27 -1.09 15.21
CA LEU A 218 -0.92 -1.87 14.15
C LEU A 218 -2.22 -1.22 13.68
N ASP A 219 -3.08 -0.78 14.61
CA ASP A 219 -4.35 -0.12 14.26
C ASP A 219 -4.13 1.20 13.51
N GLU A 220 -3.15 2.01 13.96
CA GLU A 220 -2.73 3.22 13.24
C GLU A 220 -2.24 2.89 11.82
N ALA A 221 -1.46 1.82 11.65
CA ALA A 221 -0.93 1.41 10.35
C ALA A 221 -2.02 0.84 9.42
N ARG A 222 -3.03 0.15 9.94
CA ARG A 222 -4.21 -0.29 9.16
C ARG A 222 -4.99 0.90 8.63
N ALA A 223 -5.32 1.85 9.50
CA ALA A 223 -6.00 3.08 9.11
C ALA A 223 -5.18 3.92 8.11
N ALA A 224 -3.85 3.85 8.19
CA ALA A 224 -2.94 4.44 7.21
C ALA A 224 -3.00 3.73 5.85
N ALA A 225 -3.11 2.40 5.82
CA ALA A 225 -3.22 1.64 4.58
C ALA A 225 -4.51 1.97 3.81
N ASP A 226 -5.64 2.08 4.51
CA ASP A 226 -6.91 2.48 3.91
C ASP A 226 -6.87 3.91 3.35
N ARG A 227 -6.36 4.86 4.13
CA ARG A 227 -6.23 6.26 3.66
C ARG A 227 -5.29 6.37 2.46
N ALA A 228 -4.16 5.68 2.48
CA ALA A 228 -3.22 5.67 1.37
C ALA A 228 -3.81 5.05 0.11
N ARG A 229 -4.65 4.00 0.25
CA ARG A 229 -5.40 3.42 -0.87
C ARG A 229 -6.37 4.44 -1.46
N SER A 230 -7.19 5.08 -0.61
CA SER A 230 -8.15 6.10 -1.05
C SER A 230 -7.47 7.29 -1.73
N ALA A 231 -6.35 7.77 -1.17
CA ALA A 231 -5.59 8.87 -1.77
C ALA A 231 -5.00 8.49 -3.14
N LEU A 232 -4.52 7.25 -3.31
CA LEU A 232 -4.06 6.75 -4.60
C LEU A 232 -5.20 6.66 -5.61
N ASP A 233 -6.35 6.15 -5.20
CA ASP A 233 -7.51 6.04 -6.08
C ASP A 233 -7.99 7.43 -6.54
N GLU A 234 -8.04 8.41 -5.64
CA GLU A 234 -8.36 9.80 -5.97
C GLU A 234 -7.32 10.44 -6.90
N ALA A 235 -6.02 10.23 -6.66
CA ALA A 235 -4.96 10.72 -7.55
C ALA A 235 -5.03 10.11 -8.95
N LEU A 236 -5.42 8.83 -9.08
CA LEU A 236 -5.61 8.19 -10.38
C LEU A 236 -6.84 8.76 -11.11
N VAL A 237 -7.94 9.01 -10.39
CA VAL A 237 -9.13 9.69 -10.92
C VAL A 237 -8.80 11.09 -11.43
N ASP A 238 -8.00 11.86 -10.68
CA ASP A 238 -7.53 13.19 -11.10
C ASP A 238 -6.79 13.14 -12.44
N LEU A 239 -5.97 12.11 -12.66
CA LEU A 239 -5.22 11.95 -13.92
C LEU A 239 -6.06 11.48 -15.10
N ASP A 240 -7.08 10.66 -14.83
CA ASP A 240 -7.98 10.10 -15.84
C ASP A 240 -9.11 11.09 -16.20
N GLY A 241 -9.33 12.10 -15.37
CA GLY A 241 -10.21 13.24 -15.65
C GLY A 241 -9.77 14.04 -16.88
N ALA A 242 -10.71 14.75 -17.49
CA ALA A 242 -10.42 15.59 -18.65
C ALA A 242 -9.37 16.67 -18.28
N PRO A 243 -8.33 16.89 -19.12
CA PRO A 243 -7.34 17.91 -18.83
C PRO A 243 -8.02 19.27 -18.69
N PRO A 244 -7.55 20.14 -17.78
CA PRO A 244 -8.12 21.48 -17.66
C PRO A 244 -8.05 22.16 -19.03
N SER A 245 -9.22 22.53 -19.56
CA SER A 245 -9.31 23.30 -20.79
C SER A 245 -8.42 24.52 -20.64
N LEU A 246 -7.37 24.63 -21.46
CA LEU A 246 -6.57 25.85 -21.60
C LEU A 246 -7.56 26.96 -21.99
N ARG A 247 -8.03 27.72 -21.00
CA ARG A 247 -8.76 28.95 -21.28
C ARG A 247 -7.82 29.81 -22.14
N PRO A 248 -8.23 30.27 -23.32
CA PRO A 248 -7.40 31.17 -24.10
C PRO A 248 -7.01 32.33 -23.20
N ALA A 249 -5.70 32.58 -23.08
CA ALA A 249 -5.20 33.73 -22.34
C ALA A 249 -5.95 34.97 -22.85
N ALA A 250 -6.62 35.69 -21.94
CA ALA A 250 -7.25 36.95 -22.28
C ALA A 250 -6.14 37.87 -22.81
N VAL A 251 -6.17 38.15 -24.12
CA VAL A 251 -5.25 39.09 -24.75
C VAL A 251 -5.49 40.46 -24.09
N PRO A 252 -4.49 41.04 -23.40
CA PRO A 252 -4.65 42.36 -22.82
C PRO A 252 -4.39 43.38 -23.92
N GLY A 253 -5.44 44.02 -24.43
CA GLY A 253 -5.25 45.16 -25.34
C GLY A 253 -6.34 45.32 -26.36
N GLY A 254 -7.38 46.08 -25.99
CA GLY A 254 -8.35 46.63 -26.93
C GLY A 254 -8.92 47.91 -26.35
N LEU A 255 -8.13 48.99 -26.40
CA LEU A 255 -8.68 50.34 -26.25
C LEU A 255 -9.66 50.58 -27.40
N PRO A 256 -10.90 51.05 -27.16
CA PRO A 256 -11.75 51.51 -28.24
C PRO A 256 -11.17 52.82 -28.77
N ALA A 257 -10.91 52.84 -30.08
CA ALA A 257 -10.67 54.05 -30.83
C ALA A 257 -12.01 54.68 -31.25
N ALA A 258 -12.04 56.01 -31.21
CA ALA A 258 -13.08 56.96 -31.62
C ALA A 258 -14.19 57.26 -30.61
#